data_AF-A0A9D5NGT4-F1
#
_entry.id   AF-A0A9D5NGT4-F1
#
_cell.length_a   1.000
_cell.length_b   1.000
_cell.length_c   1.000
_cell.angle_alpha   90.00
_cell.angle_beta   90.00
_cell.angle_gamma   90.00
#
_symmetry.space_group_name_H-M   'P 1'
#
loop_
_entity.id
_entity.type
_entity.pdbx_description
1 polymer ?
#
loop_
_entity_poly.entity_id
_entity_poly.type
_entity_poly.pdbx_seq_one_letter_code
_entity_poly.pdbx_strand_id
1 'polypeptide(L)'
;MKNILSLLISFFIISLVVYYQKPITSFVLQEFIYKKELAEYQTNNYSKASNYEYVKLTDDFYPKNEEDIKNALYTILDSGMTNFSLFCSDEYESCLNDVEKISTDYNILSHINNLVHPYNSYDRLYITTNTFGKINITVEKLYSSEEINEINKNIERIKSKIIKENMSTRDKIKAFHDYVINNTKYDKERSEELKNSISTNNIKQSNKANGVLKNHIALCSGYTDLMAIFLSDIGVPNYKISNEDHIWNAVYLDNNWYHLDLTWDDPVVEPDEDLLIYDFFLITTQELENLDTYEHNYDKTVYGF
;
A
#
# COMPACT_ATOMS: atom_id res chain seq x y z
N MET A 1 69.81 0.36 -5.29
CA MET A 1 68.96 -0.74 -4.76
C MET A 1 67.74 -0.24 -3.99
N LYS A 2 67.86 0.67 -3.00
CA LYS A 2 66.70 1.20 -2.23
C LYS A 2 65.60 1.82 -3.11
N ASN A 3 65.96 2.59 -4.14
CA ASN A 3 64.98 3.25 -5.03
C ASN A 3 64.21 2.27 -5.93
N ILE A 4 64.84 1.16 -6.35
CA ILE A 4 64.20 0.12 -7.16
C ILE A 4 63.22 -0.69 -6.31
N LEU A 5 63.61 -1.01 -5.06
CA LEU A 5 62.74 -1.71 -4.12
C LEU A 5 61.50 -0.88 -3.77
N SER A 6 61.66 0.43 -3.56
CA SER A 6 60.53 1.34 -3.33
C SER A 6 59.56 1.35 -4.52
N LEU A 7 60.09 1.37 -5.75
CA LEU A 7 59.29 1.39 -6.98
C LEU A 7 58.48 0.09 -7.15
N LEU A 8 59.09 -1.05 -6.85
CA LEU A 8 58.42 -2.36 -6.89
C LEU A 8 57.33 -2.48 -5.84
N ILE A 9 57.57 -1.98 -4.61
CA ILE A 9 56.56 -1.94 -3.56
C ILE A 9 55.39 -1.05 -3.97
N SER A 10 55.64 0.13 -4.52
CA SER A 10 54.59 1.02 -5.02
C SER A 10 53.77 0.37 -6.14
N PHE A 11 54.41 -0.30 -7.10
CA PHE A 11 53.71 -1.01 -8.18
C PHE A 11 52.87 -2.16 -7.66
N PHE A 12 53.38 -2.90 -6.67
CA PHE A 12 52.66 -3.98 -6.01
C PHE A 12 51.43 -3.48 -5.25
N ILE A 13 51.57 -2.37 -4.51
CA ILE A 13 50.44 -1.72 -3.81
C ILE A 13 49.39 -1.22 -4.83
N ILE A 14 49.81 -0.56 -5.90
CA ILE A 14 48.88 -0.11 -6.96
C ILE A 14 48.18 -1.31 -7.60
N SER A 15 48.90 -2.38 -7.90
CA SER A 15 48.31 -3.61 -8.44
C SER A 15 47.31 -4.23 -7.48
N LEU A 16 47.59 -4.23 -6.17
CA LEU A 16 46.65 -4.70 -5.14
C LEU A 16 45.40 -3.82 -5.08
N VAL A 17 45.54 -2.49 -5.13
CA VAL A 17 44.40 -1.56 -5.12
C VAL A 17 43.55 -1.73 -6.37
N VAL A 18 44.15 -1.91 -7.55
CA VAL A 18 43.43 -2.18 -8.80
C VAL A 18 42.72 -3.54 -8.72
N TYR A 19 43.39 -4.57 -8.22
CA TYR A 19 42.81 -5.90 -8.05
C TYR A 19 41.62 -5.91 -7.08
N TYR A 20 41.76 -5.21 -5.94
CA TYR A 20 40.72 -5.10 -4.91
C TYR A 20 39.86 -3.85 -5.05
N GLN A 21 39.83 -3.20 -6.21
CA GLN A 21 39.13 -1.94 -6.40
C GLN A 21 37.65 -2.05 -6.06
N LYS A 22 36.97 -3.10 -6.55
CA LYS A 22 35.54 -3.35 -6.28
C LYS A 22 35.25 -3.53 -4.78
N PRO A 23 35.88 -4.49 -4.06
CA PRO A 23 35.60 -4.68 -2.64
C PRO A 23 36.00 -3.48 -1.77
N ILE A 24 37.08 -2.77 -2.11
CA ILE A 24 37.46 -1.54 -1.40
C ILE A 24 36.38 -0.47 -1.59
N THR A 25 35.91 -0.29 -2.83
CA THR A 25 34.88 0.72 -3.13
C THR A 25 33.55 0.36 -2.47
N SER A 26 33.13 -0.91 -2.51
CA SER A 26 31.91 -1.38 -1.82
C SER A 26 32.01 -1.15 -0.31
N PHE A 27 33.12 -1.56 0.32
CA PHE A 27 33.36 -1.35 1.75
C PHE A 27 33.29 0.13 2.14
N VAL A 28 33.96 1.01 1.38
CA VAL A 28 33.94 2.46 1.65
C VAL A 28 32.53 3.02 1.49
N LEU A 29 31.82 2.61 0.44
CA LEU A 29 30.45 3.06 0.20
C LEU A 29 29.53 2.61 1.32
N GLN A 30 29.51 1.32 1.66
CA GLN A 30 28.63 0.77 2.70
C GLN A 30 28.93 1.37 4.08
N GLU A 31 30.19 1.33 4.55
CA GLU A 31 30.51 1.68 5.95
C GLU A 31 30.63 3.18 6.22
N PHE A 32 31.00 3.99 5.23
CA PHE A 32 31.27 5.41 5.44
C PHE A 32 30.30 6.36 4.75
N ILE A 33 29.78 5.99 3.58
CA ILE A 33 28.88 6.85 2.80
C ILE A 33 27.43 6.50 3.11
N TYR A 34 27.05 5.24 2.90
CA TYR A 34 25.68 4.75 2.94
C TYR A 34 25.15 4.54 4.35
N LYS A 35 25.96 4.00 5.28
CA LYS A 35 25.63 3.96 6.71
C LYS A 35 25.27 5.33 7.29
N LYS A 36 25.82 6.40 6.71
CA LYS A 36 25.53 7.80 7.08
C LYS A 36 24.29 8.36 6.38
N GLU A 37 23.84 7.75 5.27
CA GLU A 37 22.68 8.17 4.47
C GLU A 37 21.39 7.40 4.80
N LEU A 38 21.46 6.25 5.48
CA LEU A 38 20.26 5.55 5.95
C LEU A 38 19.46 6.48 6.87
N ALA A 39 18.31 6.94 6.37
CA ALA A 39 17.36 7.70 7.16
C ALA A 39 16.96 6.87 8.38
N GLU A 40 16.87 7.52 9.54
CA GLU A 40 16.40 6.84 10.75
C GLU A 40 15.00 6.29 10.48
N TYR A 41 14.82 4.99 10.70
CA TYR A 41 13.52 4.34 10.58
C TYR A 41 12.54 5.01 11.55
N GLN A 42 11.52 5.65 11.00
CA GLN A 42 10.49 6.38 11.72
C GLN A 42 9.14 6.00 11.16
N THR A 43 8.19 5.79 12.07
CA THR A 43 6.86 5.31 11.76
C THR A 43 5.83 6.33 12.21
N ASN A 44 4.84 6.61 11.37
CA ASN A 44 3.73 7.49 11.70
C ASN A 44 2.59 6.75 12.42
N ASN A 45 1.57 7.51 12.84
CA ASN A 45 0.43 6.97 13.58
C ASN A 45 -0.54 6.11 12.75
N TYR A 46 -0.29 5.95 11.45
CA TYR A 46 -1.14 5.18 10.53
C TYR A 46 -0.52 3.86 10.09
N SER A 47 0.67 3.51 10.61
CA SER A 47 1.23 2.17 10.43
C SER A 47 0.31 1.12 11.04
N LYS A 48 0.07 0.05 10.27
CA LYS A 48 -0.68 -1.11 10.77
C LYS A 48 0.20 -2.05 11.58
N ALA A 49 1.52 -1.93 11.46
CA ALA A 49 2.50 -2.73 12.19
C ALA A 49 2.17 -4.25 12.16
N SER A 50 1.72 -4.74 11.00
CA SER A 50 1.20 -6.10 10.82
C SER A 50 2.05 -6.90 9.83
N ASN A 51 2.07 -8.21 9.99
CA ASN A 51 2.71 -9.12 9.03
C ASN A 51 1.63 -9.87 8.25
N TYR A 52 1.86 -10.03 6.96
CA TYR A 52 1.03 -10.82 6.06
C TYR A 52 1.84 -12.01 5.53
N GLU A 53 1.16 -13.00 4.95
CA GLU A 53 1.86 -14.10 4.29
C GLU A 53 2.68 -13.57 3.09
N TYR A 54 2.12 -12.60 2.37
CA TYR A 54 2.71 -12.00 1.17
C TYR A 54 3.90 -11.07 1.43
N VAL A 55 3.91 -10.34 2.56
CA VAL A 55 4.95 -9.39 2.96
C VAL A 55 5.00 -9.23 4.48
N LYS A 56 6.19 -8.94 5.00
CA LYS A 56 6.47 -8.78 6.43
C LYS A 56 7.24 -7.50 6.69
N LEU A 57 7.09 -6.97 7.90
CA LEU A 57 7.93 -5.88 8.39
C LEU A 57 9.36 -6.35 8.54
N THR A 58 10.31 -5.48 8.21
CA THR A 58 11.74 -5.73 8.33
C THR A 58 12.48 -4.51 8.87
N ASP A 59 13.52 -4.74 9.66
CA ASP A 59 14.53 -3.75 10.03
C ASP A 59 15.84 -3.92 9.23
N ASP A 60 15.95 -4.99 8.41
CA ASP A 60 17.04 -5.23 7.49
C ASP A 60 16.72 -4.63 6.11
N PHE A 61 17.41 -3.52 5.79
CA PHE A 61 17.33 -2.83 4.50
C PHE A 61 18.51 -3.19 3.56
N TYR A 62 19.09 -4.37 3.76
CA TYR A 62 20.06 -5.00 2.87
C TYR A 62 19.49 -6.28 2.24
N PRO A 63 18.64 -6.17 1.22
CA PRO A 63 17.95 -7.33 0.64
C PRO A 63 18.94 -8.37 0.11
N LYS A 64 18.58 -9.65 0.32
CA LYS A 64 19.34 -10.82 -0.13
C LYS A 64 18.59 -11.66 -1.17
N ASN A 65 17.30 -11.34 -1.40
CA ASN A 65 16.42 -12.00 -2.35
C ASN A 65 15.23 -11.07 -2.71
N GLU A 66 14.34 -11.51 -3.62
CA GLU A 66 13.19 -10.74 -4.11
C GLU A 66 12.19 -10.41 -2.99
N GLU A 67 12.00 -11.34 -2.06
CA GLU A 67 11.09 -11.18 -0.92
C GLU A 67 11.55 -10.08 0.04
N ASP A 68 12.86 -9.97 0.28
CA ASP A 68 13.41 -8.91 1.13
C ASP A 68 13.16 -7.51 0.52
N ILE A 69 13.18 -7.39 -0.82
CA ILE A 69 12.84 -6.12 -1.50
C ILE A 69 11.37 -5.78 -1.26
N LYS A 70 10.47 -6.77 -1.42
CA LYS A 70 9.04 -6.57 -1.14
C LYS A 70 8.79 -6.20 0.32
N ASN A 71 9.44 -6.87 1.27
CA ASN A 71 9.34 -6.59 2.71
C ASN A 71 9.83 -5.18 3.05
N ALA A 72 10.93 -4.74 2.44
CA ALA A 72 11.44 -3.38 2.61
C ALA A 72 10.46 -2.35 2.03
N LEU A 73 9.93 -2.57 0.83
CA LEU A 73 8.92 -1.70 0.22
C LEU A 73 7.65 -1.61 1.08
N TYR A 74 7.14 -2.75 1.54
CA TYR A 74 6.00 -2.81 2.46
C TYR A 74 6.27 -2.02 3.73
N THR A 75 7.44 -2.23 4.35
CA THR A 75 7.83 -1.53 5.58
C THR A 75 7.91 -0.01 5.39
N ILE A 76 8.49 0.45 4.28
CA ILE A 76 8.60 1.88 3.95
C ILE A 76 7.21 2.51 3.73
N LEU A 77 6.31 1.79 3.06
CA LEU A 77 4.96 2.25 2.82
C LEU A 77 4.15 2.26 4.13
N ASP A 78 4.17 1.16 4.90
CA ASP A 78 3.44 1.03 6.17
C ASP A 78 3.91 2.05 7.21
N SER A 79 5.22 2.36 7.26
CA SER A 79 5.75 3.36 8.18
C SER A 79 5.31 4.80 7.84
N GLY A 80 4.85 5.02 6.62
CA GLY A 80 4.45 6.34 6.14
C GLY A 80 5.58 7.21 5.61
N MET A 81 6.78 6.65 5.45
CA MET A 81 7.95 7.36 4.93
C MET A 81 7.73 7.83 3.48
N THR A 82 8.36 8.95 3.13
CA THR A 82 8.27 9.54 1.78
C THR A 82 9.58 9.50 1.02
N ASN A 83 10.71 9.34 1.70
CA ASN A 83 12.02 9.19 1.10
C ASN A 83 12.82 8.21 1.92
N PHE A 84 13.34 7.16 1.28
CA PHE A 84 14.16 6.15 1.93
C PHE A 84 15.18 5.59 0.95
N SER A 85 16.31 5.12 1.47
CA SER A 85 17.34 4.46 0.68
C SER A 85 17.63 3.09 1.28
N LEU A 86 17.75 2.08 0.43
CA LEU A 86 18.19 0.73 0.81
C LEU A 86 19.31 0.26 -0.15
N PHE A 87 20.03 -0.79 0.23
CA PHE A 87 21.26 -1.17 -0.46
C PHE A 87 21.30 -2.65 -0.76
N CYS A 88 21.51 -3.01 -2.02
CA CYS A 88 21.74 -4.40 -2.39
C CYS A 88 22.89 -5.00 -1.58
N SER A 89 22.67 -6.19 -1.03
CA SER A 89 23.76 -7.00 -0.48
C SER A 89 24.76 -7.35 -1.57
N ASP A 90 26.06 -7.32 -1.25
CA ASP A 90 27.13 -7.73 -2.19
C ASP A 90 26.97 -9.21 -2.64
N GLU A 91 26.28 -10.03 -1.84
CA GLU A 91 26.02 -11.43 -2.13
C GLU A 91 24.81 -11.64 -3.06
N TYR A 92 24.02 -10.59 -3.32
CA TYR A 92 22.80 -10.65 -4.12
C TYR A 92 23.02 -10.10 -5.53
N GLU A 93 23.64 -10.90 -6.39
CA GLU A 93 24.07 -10.48 -7.74
C GLU A 93 22.93 -9.97 -8.64
N SER A 94 21.71 -10.53 -8.50
CA SER A 94 20.54 -10.13 -9.31
C SER A 94 19.74 -8.98 -8.71
N CYS A 95 20.14 -8.44 -7.55
CA CYS A 95 19.35 -7.45 -6.79
C CYS A 95 18.82 -6.30 -7.65
N LEU A 96 19.66 -5.67 -8.47
CA LEU A 96 19.23 -4.54 -9.31
C LEU A 96 18.22 -4.94 -10.38
N ASN A 97 18.34 -6.15 -10.95
CA ASN A 97 17.38 -6.67 -11.92
C ASN A 97 16.04 -6.98 -11.25
N ASP A 98 16.07 -7.54 -10.03
CA ASP A 98 14.87 -7.86 -9.27
C ASP A 98 14.16 -6.59 -8.78
N VAL A 99 14.92 -5.54 -8.42
CA VAL A 99 14.36 -4.20 -8.17
C VAL A 99 13.71 -3.63 -9.42
N GLU A 100 14.34 -3.72 -10.59
CA GLU A 100 13.76 -3.24 -11.85
C GLU A 100 12.45 -3.98 -12.17
N LYS A 101 12.46 -5.31 -12.05
CA LYS A 101 11.27 -6.17 -12.21
C LYS A 101 10.15 -5.75 -11.25
N ILE A 102 10.41 -5.66 -9.94
CA ILE A 102 9.41 -5.26 -8.95
C ILE A 102 8.91 -3.83 -9.21
N SER A 103 9.81 -2.90 -9.55
CA SER A 103 9.47 -1.49 -9.76
C SER A 103 8.57 -1.24 -10.98
N THR A 104 8.53 -2.21 -11.91
CA THR A 104 7.73 -2.14 -13.14
C THR A 104 6.50 -3.07 -13.09
N ASP A 105 6.41 -3.93 -12.08
CA ASP A 105 5.26 -4.80 -11.86
C ASP A 105 4.17 -4.07 -11.05
N TYR A 106 3.15 -3.59 -11.78
CA TYR A 106 2.01 -2.90 -11.18
C TYR A 106 1.26 -3.78 -10.17
N ASN A 107 1.16 -5.08 -10.41
CA ASN A 107 0.41 -5.98 -9.53
C ASN A 107 1.10 -6.12 -8.18
N ILE A 108 2.42 -6.38 -8.17
CA ILE A 108 3.19 -6.46 -6.93
C ILE A 108 3.05 -5.17 -6.11
N LEU A 109 3.25 -4.01 -6.74
CA LEU A 109 3.20 -2.73 -6.03
C LEU A 109 1.79 -2.40 -5.52
N SER A 110 0.75 -2.71 -6.32
CA SER A 110 -0.66 -2.54 -5.93
C SER A 110 -1.03 -3.44 -4.75
N HIS A 111 -0.64 -4.71 -4.78
CA HIS A 111 -0.85 -5.65 -3.67
C HIS A 111 -0.21 -5.16 -2.37
N ILE A 112 1.04 -4.69 -2.41
CA ILE A 112 1.71 -4.11 -1.24
C ILE A 112 0.94 -2.87 -0.75
N ASN A 113 0.52 -1.98 -1.66
CA ASN A 113 -0.21 -0.76 -1.32
C ASN A 113 -1.57 -1.04 -0.66
N ASN A 114 -2.22 -2.14 -1.01
CA ASN A 114 -3.51 -2.55 -0.46
C ASN A 114 -3.44 -3.07 0.98
N LEU A 115 -2.24 -3.50 1.41
CA LEU A 115 -1.99 -3.98 2.76
C LEU A 115 -1.75 -2.84 3.76
N VAL A 116 -1.32 -1.65 3.31
CA VAL A 116 -1.07 -0.50 4.19
C VAL A 116 -2.35 0.31 4.48
N HIS A 117 -2.29 1.24 5.43
CA HIS A 117 -3.38 2.17 5.71
C HIS A 117 -3.59 3.14 4.52
N PRO A 118 -4.83 3.53 4.16
CA PRO A 118 -5.08 4.44 3.02
C PRO A 118 -4.28 5.75 3.06
N TYR A 119 -4.10 6.36 4.24
CA TYR A 119 -3.25 7.56 4.41
C TYR A 119 -1.75 7.32 4.17
N ASN A 120 -1.31 6.07 4.20
CA ASN A 120 0.05 5.68 3.86
C ASN A 120 0.19 5.22 2.41
N SER A 121 -0.92 5.00 1.71
CA SER A 121 -0.92 4.64 0.29
C SER A 121 -0.27 5.70 -0.58
N TYR A 122 0.35 5.25 -1.66
CA TYR A 122 1.00 6.11 -2.63
C TYR A 122 0.08 6.44 -3.81
N ASP A 123 0.25 7.64 -4.37
CA ASP A 123 -0.23 8.01 -5.70
C ASP A 123 0.82 7.61 -6.75
N ARG A 124 2.09 7.95 -6.47
CA ARG A 124 3.23 7.60 -7.31
C ARG A 124 4.41 7.12 -6.48
N LEU A 125 5.07 6.07 -6.97
CA LEU A 125 6.25 5.49 -6.36
C LEU A 125 7.42 5.62 -7.35
N TYR A 126 8.47 6.33 -6.93
CA TYR A 126 9.69 6.49 -7.71
C TYR A 126 10.79 5.65 -7.11
N ILE A 127 11.21 4.61 -7.83
CA ILE A 127 12.33 3.76 -7.44
C ILE A 127 13.47 4.00 -8.42
N THR A 128 14.61 4.46 -7.91
CA THR A 128 15.80 4.70 -8.73
C THR A 128 16.97 3.93 -8.17
N THR A 129 17.81 3.41 -9.06
CA THR A 129 19.00 2.65 -8.69
C THR A 129 20.27 3.31 -9.19
N ASN A 130 21.40 3.02 -8.57
CA ASN A 130 22.71 3.37 -9.09
C ASN A 130 23.58 2.12 -9.31
N THR A 131 24.72 2.32 -9.97
CA THR A 131 25.68 1.24 -10.28
C THR A 131 26.36 0.61 -9.07
N PHE A 132 26.13 1.15 -7.86
CA PHE A 132 26.72 0.70 -6.62
C PHE A 132 25.70 -0.01 -5.70
N GLY A 133 24.53 -0.37 -6.23
CA GLY A 133 23.52 -1.11 -5.48
C GLY A 133 22.65 -0.24 -4.56
N LYS A 134 22.79 1.09 -4.58
CA LYS A 134 21.87 1.98 -3.86
C LYS A 134 20.53 2.05 -4.58
N ILE A 135 19.46 1.86 -3.83
CA ILE A 135 18.08 1.98 -4.27
C ILE A 135 17.46 3.13 -3.49
N ASN A 136 17.01 4.18 -4.18
CA ASN A 136 16.27 5.28 -3.58
C ASN A 136 14.78 5.13 -3.91
N ILE A 137 13.96 5.25 -2.88
CA ILE A 137 12.51 5.20 -2.98
C ILE A 137 11.98 6.57 -2.55
N THR A 138 11.21 7.20 -3.44
CA THR A 138 10.44 8.40 -3.14
C THR A 138 8.96 8.09 -3.33
N VAL A 139 8.16 8.38 -2.31
CA VAL A 139 6.72 8.11 -2.26
C VAL A 139 5.97 9.43 -2.31
N GLU A 140 5.20 9.65 -3.37
CA GLU A 140 4.16 10.67 -3.39
C GLU A 140 2.89 10.07 -2.80
N LYS A 141 2.37 10.66 -1.72
CA LYS A 141 1.22 10.14 -0.99
C LYS A 141 -0.08 10.38 -1.74
N LEU A 142 -1.00 9.41 -1.64
CA LEU A 142 -2.33 9.50 -2.23
C LEU A 142 -3.17 10.61 -1.60
N TYR A 143 -2.99 10.83 -0.29
CA TYR A 143 -3.72 11.85 0.47
C TYR A 143 -2.76 12.93 0.99
N SER A 144 -3.12 14.20 0.79
CA SER A 144 -2.42 15.32 1.41
C SER A 144 -2.73 15.40 2.92
N SER A 145 -1.91 16.13 3.67
CA SER A 145 -2.17 16.36 5.11
C SER A 145 -3.50 17.10 5.35
N GLU A 146 -3.88 18.01 4.45
CA GLU A 146 -5.17 18.70 4.48
C GLU A 146 -6.34 17.73 4.25
N GLU A 147 -6.21 16.84 3.26
CA GLU A 147 -7.24 15.82 2.98
C GLU A 147 -7.42 14.87 4.16
N ILE A 148 -6.32 14.39 4.76
CA ILE A 148 -6.34 13.53 5.96
C ILE A 148 -7.10 14.21 7.10
N ASN A 149 -6.76 15.46 7.41
CA ASN A 149 -7.41 16.22 8.48
C ASN A 149 -8.91 16.39 8.23
N GLU A 150 -9.29 16.63 6.98
CA GLU A 150 -10.68 16.80 6.61
C GLU A 150 -11.48 15.50 6.65
N ILE A 151 -10.90 14.40 6.18
CA ILE A 151 -11.52 13.08 6.25
C ILE A 151 -11.74 12.69 7.72
N ASN A 152 -10.72 12.80 8.57
CA ASN A 152 -10.83 12.50 9.99
C ASN A 152 -11.91 13.35 10.68
N LYS A 153 -11.97 14.65 10.39
CA LYS A 153 -13.03 15.53 10.94
C LYS A 153 -14.42 15.10 10.49
N ASN A 154 -14.58 14.67 9.24
CA ASN A 154 -15.86 14.18 8.73
C ASN A 154 -16.26 12.85 9.36
N ILE A 155 -15.32 11.92 9.50
CA ILE A 155 -15.54 10.63 10.19
C ILE A 155 -16.00 10.87 11.63
N GLU A 156 -15.33 11.74 12.38
CA GLU A 156 -15.74 12.08 13.75
C GLU A 156 -17.14 12.69 13.80
N ARG A 157 -17.45 13.60 12.86
CA ARG A 157 -18.79 14.20 12.74
C ARG A 157 -19.85 13.15 12.45
N ILE A 158 -19.58 12.19 11.57
CA ILE A 158 -20.51 11.11 11.23
C ILE A 158 -20.68 10.17 12.42
N LYS A 159 -19.58 9.72 13.02
CA LYS A 159 -19.56 8.87 14.22
C LYS A 159 -20.41 9.45 15.34
N SER A 160 -20.28 10.74 15.61
CA SER A 160 -21.07 11.40 16.67
C SER A 160 -22.59 11.33 16.47
N LYS A 161 -23.07 11.09 15.23
CA LYS A 161 -24.49 10.99 14.89
C LYS A 161 -24.99 9.54 14.92
N ILE A 162 -24.18 8.60 14.43
CA ILE A 162 -24.63 7.24 14.14
C ILE A 162 -24.10 6.20 15.13
N ILE A 163 -22.99 6.47 15.82
CA ILE A 163 -22.34 5.55 16.74
C ILE A 163 -22.68 5.90 18.19
N LYS A 164 -23.09 4.88 18.95
CA LYS A 164 -23.38 4.98 20.40
C LYS A 164 -22.38 4.12 21.18
N GLU A 165 -22.12 4.49 22.43
CA GLU A 165 -21.11 3.84 23.28
C GLU A 165 -21.34 2.33 23.46
N ASN A 166 -22.60 1.88 23.50
CA ASN A 166 -23.00 0.50 23.75
C ASN A 166 -23.16 -0.36 22.49
N MET A 167 -22.82 0.15 21.30
CA MET A 167 -22.87 -0.64 20.06
C MET A 167 -21.73 -1.66 20.03
N SER A 168 -22.04 -2.87 19.57
CA SER A 168 -21.00 -3.86 19.24
C SER A 168 -20.14 -3.35 18.09
N THR A 169 -18.92 -3.87 17.95
CA THR A 169 -18.05 -3.52 16.81
C THR A 169 -18.75 -3.81 15.47
N ARG A 170 -19.45 -4.94 15.35
CA ARG A 170 -20.26 -5.28 14.17
C ARG A 170 -21.34 -4.23 13.89
N ASP A 171 -22.07 -3.78 14.90
CA ASP A 171 -23.10 -2.75 14.74
C ASP A 171 -22.51 -1.39 14.34
N LYS A 172 -21.31 -1.06 14.82
CA LYS A 172 -20.60 0.17 14.41
C LYS A 172 -20.22 0.12 12.94
N ILE A 173 -19.69 -1.02 12.48
CA ILE A 173 -19.37 -1.26 11.07
C ILE A 173 -20.64 -1.15 10.22
N LYS A 174 -21.73 -1.79 10.65
CA LYS A 174 -23.01 -1.73 9.94
C LYS A 174 -23.57 -0.31 9.87
N ALA A 175 -23.56 0.42 10.99
CA ALA A 175 -24.08 1.79 11.01
C ALA A 175 -23.31 2.70 10.06
N PHE A 176 -21.98 2.57 10.01
CA PHE A 176 -21.15 3.35 9.09
C PHE A 176 -21.31 2.92 7.64
N HIS A 177 -21.38 1.61 7.37
CA HIS A 177 -21.73 1.03 6.06
C HIS A 177 -23.04 1.63 5.52
N ASP A 178 -24.12 1.50 6.30
CA ASP A 178 -25.45 2.01 5.93
C ASP A 178 -25.40 3.53 5.71
N TYR A 179 -24.68 4.27 6.56
CA TYR A 179 -24.54 5.72 6.39
C TYR A 179 -23.86 6.07 5.07
N VAL A 180 -22.76 5.40 4.73
CA VAL A 180 -22.00 5.69 3.51
C VAL A 180 -22.85 5.44 2.27
N ILE A 181 -23.49 4.27 2.16
CA ILE A 181 -24.32 3.92 1.01
C ILE A 181 -25.53 4.86 0.88
N ASN A 182 -26.26 5.12 1.97
CA ASN A 182 -27.43 6.02 1.92
C ASN A 182 -27.08 7.51 1.68
N ASN A 183 -25.80 7.88 1.65
CA ASN A 183 -25.35 9.26 1.42
C ASN A 183 -24.38 9.38 0.24
N THR A 184 -24.26 8.34 -0.60
CA THR A 184 -23.33 8.31 -1.73
C THR A 184 -24.01 7.65 -2.91
N LYS A 185 -23.70 8.10 -4.13
CA LYS A 185 -24.10 7.41 -5.36
C LYS A 185 -22.86 6.85 -6.07
N TYR A 186 -22.97 5.66 -6.63
CA TYR A 186 -21.92 5.13 -7.49
C TYR A 186 -21.69 6.01 -8.73
N ASP A 187 -20.43 6.33 -9.04
CA ASP A 187 -20.04 7.18 -10.17
C ASP A 187 -20.04 6.40 -11.49
N LYS A 188 -21.25 6.05 -11.97
CA LYS A 188 -21.51 5.33 -13.23
C LYS A 188 -20.76 5.95 -14.41
N GLU A 189 -20.89 7.28 -14.57
CA GLU A 189 -20.25 8.04 -15.65
C GLU A 189 -18.73 7.81 -15.66
N ARG A 190 -18.09 7.99 -14.50
CA ARG A 190 -16.65 7.77 -14.40
C ARG A 190 -16.25 6.31 -14.59
N SER A 191 -17.04 5.37 -14.10
CA SER A 191 -16.80 3.93 -14.29
C SER A 191 -16.83 3.56 -15.78
N GLU A 192 -17.82 4.06 -16.53
CA GLU A 192 -17.92 3.85 -17.98
C GLU A 192 -16.78 4.53 -18.75
N GLU A 193 -16.37 5.74 -18.36
CA GLU A 193 -15.21 6.40 -18.94
C GLU A 193 -13.93 5.56 -18.77
N LEU A 194 -13.68 5.04 -17.56
CA LEU A 194 -12.52 4.21 -17.27
C LEU A 194 -12.52 2.91 -18.08
N LYS A 195 -13.68 2.22 -18.16
CA LYS A 195 -13.84 1.02 -19.00
C LYS A 195 -13.56 1.29 -20.47
N ASN A 196 -13.87 2.49 -20.96
CA ASN A 196 -13.61 2.90 -22.33
C ASN A 196 -12.25 3.62 -22.52
N SER A 197 -11.38 3.62 -21.51
CA SER A 197 -10.08 4.31 -21.52
C SER A 197 -10.17 5.81 -21.85
N ILE A 198 -11.27 6.45 -21.47
CA ILE A 198 -11.52 7.87 -21.66
C ILE A 198 -10.94 8.64 -20.47
N SER A 199 -9.92 9.45 -20.75
CA SER A 199 -9.36 10.39 -19.76
C SER A 199 -10.15 11.70 -19.81
N THR A 200 -10.98 11.95 -18.80
CA THR A 200 -11.63 13.25 -18.61
C THR A 200 -10.92 14.04 -17.51
N ASN A 201 -10.94 15.36 -17.62
CA ASN A 201 -10.43 16.26 -16.57
C ASN A 201 -11.43 16.43 -15.41
N ASN A 202 -12.45 15.56 -15.31
CA ASN A 202 -13.50 15.68 -14.31
C ASN A 202 -13.00 15.10 -12.99
N ILE A 203 -12.37 15.95 -12.18
CA ILE A 203 -11.73 15.61 -10.89
C ILE A 203 -12.80 15.50 -9.80
N LYS A 204 -13.74 14.57 -9.98
CA LYS A 204 -14.75 14.24 -8.98
C LYS A 204 -14.17 13.46 -7.78
N GLN A 205 -12.90 13.01 -7.89
CA GLN A 205 -12.15 12.26 -6.87
C GLN A 205 -12.94 11.07 -6.27
N SER A 206 -13.85 10.49 -7.06
CA SER A 206 -14.70 9.36 -6.66
C SER A 206 -13.89 8.09 -6.36
N ASN A 207 -12.63 8.03 -6.80
CA ASN A 207 -11.67 6.97 -6.45
C ASN A 207 -11.01 7.14 -5.07
N LYS A 208 -11.38 8.15 -4.29
CA LYS A 208 -10.82 8.47 -2.97
C LYS A 208 -11.93 8.67 -1.94
N ALA A 209 -11.59 8.52 -0.66
CA ALA A 209 -12.52 8.71 0.45
C ALA A 209 -13.14 10.13 0.51
N ASN A 210 -12.45 11.14 -0.01
CA ASN A 210 -12.94 12.51 -0.05
C ASN A 210 -14.06 12.73 -1.09
N GLY A 211 -14.07 12.00 -2.20
CA GLY A 211 -15.18 11.98 -3.16
C GLY A 211 -16.47 11.52 -2.50
N VAL A 212 -16.38 10.45 -1.71
CA VAL A 212 -17.50 9.93 -0.90
C VAL A 212 -18.02 11.00 0.07
N LEU A 213 -17.12 11.60 0.86
CA LEU A 213 -17.50 12.49 1.96
C LEU A 213 -17.94 13.89 1.52
N LYS A 214 -17.40 14.42 0.42
CA LYS A 214 -17.66 15.79 -0.05
C LYS A 214 -18.65 15.85 -1.19
N ASN A 215 -18.46 14.97 -2.17
CA ASN A 215 -19.15 15.02 -3.44
C ASN A 215 -20.31 14.02 -3.47
N HIS A 216 -20.42 13.14 -2.46
CA HIS A 216 -21.44 12.11 -2.37
C HIS A 216 -21.44 11.17 -3.58
N ILE A 217 -20.24 10.92 -4.12
CA ILE A 217 -20.02 10.04 -5.28
C ILE A 217 -18.77 9.20 -5.09
N ALA A 218 -18.84 7.94 -5.51
CA ALA A 218 -17.76 6.98 -5.29
C ALA A 218 -17.60 5.96 -6.42
N LEU A 219 -16.36 5.54 -6.62
CA LEU A 219 -15.99 4.27 -7.24
C LEU A 219 -15.62 3.27 -6.13
N CYS A 220 -15.41 2.00 -6.50
CA CYS A 220 -15.03 0.94 -5.57
C CYS A 220 -13.87 1.31 -4.64
N SER A 221 -12.82 1.96 -5.16
CA SER A 221 -11.68 2.44 -4.37
C SER A 221 -12.04 3.53 -3.36
N GLY A 222 -12.96 4.45 -3.69
CA GLY A 222 -13.41 5.48 -2.76
C GLY A 222 -14.19 4.91 -1.58
N TYR A 223 -15.12 3.99 -1.86
CA TYR A 223 -15.85 3.24 -0.83
C TYR A 223 -14.89 2.46 0.08
N THR A 224 -13.99 1.69 -0.54
CA THR A 224 -13.02 0.84 0.16
C THR A 224 -12.07 1.64 1.05
N ASP A 225 -11.54 2.75 0.54
CA ASP A 225 -10.64 3.61 1.32
C ASP A 225 -11.36 4.23 2.51
N LEU A 226 -12.58 4.75 2.33
CA LEU A 226 -13.33 5.36 3.44
C LEU A 226 -13.66 4.33 4.52
N MET A 227 -14.09 3.12 4.14
CA MET A 227 -14.38 2.05 5.09
C MET A 227 -13.09 1.58 5.80
N ALA A 228 -11.97 1.41 5.08
CA ALA A 228 -10.68 1.04 5.69
C ALA A 228 -10.18 2.08 6.70
N ILE A 229 -10.35 3.39 6.41
CA ILE A 229 -10.00 4.48 7.35
C ILE A 229 -10.88 4.38 8.60
N PHE A 230 -12.20 4.22 8.42
CA PHE A 230 -13.12 4.09 9.55
C PHE A 230 -12.82 2.86 10.41
N LEU A 231 -12.60 1.70 9.81
CA LEU A 231 -12.24 0.46 10.50
C LEU A 231 -10.97 0.65 11.33
N SER A 232 -9.95 1.28 10.75
CA SER A 232 -8.69 1.57 11.45
C SER A 232 -8.89 2.53 12.62
N ASP A 233 -9.73 3.57 12.44
CA ASP A 233 -10.09 4.54 13.47
C ASP A 233 -10.83 3.91 14.67
N ILE A 234 -11.66 2.89 14.43
CA ILE A 234 -12.32 2.13 15.53
C ILE A 234 -11.48 0.94 16.03
N GLY A 235 -10.23 0.79 15.57
CA GLY A 235 -9.30 -0.24 16.02
C GLY A 235 -9.57 -1.65 15.49
N VAL A 236 -10.25 -1.77 14.35
CA VAL A 236 -10.55 -3.05 13.70
C VAL A 236 -9.49 -3.36 12.64
N PRO A 237 -8.71 -4.45 12.79
CA PRO A 237 -7.73 -4.84 11.78
C PRO A 237 -8.41 -5.10 10.44
N ASN A 238 -7.85 -4.53 9.38
CA ASN A 238 -8.41 -4.59 8.04
C ASN A 238 -7.31 -4.41 6.98
N TYR A 239 -7.61 -4.80 5.75
CA TYR A 239 -6.84 -4.41 4.58
C TYR A 239 -7.74 -4.45 3.33
N LYS A 240 -7.21 -4.01 2.19
CA LYS A 240 -7.93 -3.98 0.93
C LYS A 240 -7.61 -5.24 0.13
N ILE A 241 -8.61 -5.85 -0.48
CA ILE A 241 -8.46 -6.93 -1.46
C ILE A 241 -8.80 -6.35 -2.82
N SER A 242 -8.02 -6.67 -3.84
CA SER A 242 -8.28 -6.23 -5.21
C SER A 242 -8.02 -7.32 -6.22
N ASN A 243 -8.67 -7.18 -7.38
CA ASN A 243 -8.30 -7.79 -8.64
C ASN A 243 -8.08 -6.70 -9.70
N GLU A 244 -8.15 -7.05 -10.98
CA GLU A 244 -7.93 -6.10 -12.09
C GLU A 244 -9.00 -5.00 -12.15
N ASP A 245 -10.25 -5.32 -11.82
CA ASP A 245 -11.41 -4.45 -12.05
C ASP A 245 -12.05 -3.92 -10.77
N HIS A 246 -11.76 -4.55 -9.63
CA HIS A 246 -12.49 -4.31 -8.39
C HIS A 246 -11.62 -4.34 -7.13
N ILE A 247 -12.08 -3.66 -6.09
CA ILE A 247 -11.42 -3.55 -4.79
C ILE A 247 -12.47 -3.43 -3.67
N TRP A 248 -12.26 -4.14 -2.56
CA TRP A 248 -13.13 -4.16 -1.38
C TRP A 248 -12.32 -4.40 -0.09
N ASN A 249 -12.98 -4.54 1.06
CA ASN A 249 -12.32 -4.67 2.36
C ASN A 249 -12.30 -6.12 2.88
N ALA A 250 -11.15 -6.53 3.45
CA ALA A 250 -11.06 -7.63 4.40
C ALA A 250 -11.11 -7.07 5.83
N VAL A 251 -11.92 -7.67 6.70
CA VAL A 251 -12.18 -7.18 8.05
C VAL A 251 -11.99 -8.30 9.07
N TYR A 252 -11.14 -8.11 10.07
CA TYR A 252 -10.94 -9.07 11.14
C TYR A 252 -11.85 -8.77 12.33
N LEU A 253 -12.77 -9.70 12.63
CA LEU A 253 -13.76 -9.56 13.70
C LEU A 253 -14.02 -10.93 14.32
N ASP A 254 -14.25 -11.01 15.64
CA ASP A 254 -14.62 -12.26 16.32
C ASP A 254 -13.69 -13.44 15.99
N ASN A 255 -12.38 -13.16 15.89
CA ASN A 255 -11.31 -14.09 15.53
C ASN A 255 -11.37 -14.69 14.11
N ASN A 256 -12.13 -14.09 13.21
CA ASN A 256 -12.24 -14.51 11.82
C ASN A 256 -12.09 -13.31 10.87
N TRP A 257 -11.64 -13.59 9.65
CA TRP A 257 -11.64 -12.62 8.56
C TRP A 257 -12.94 -12.71 7.76
N TYR A 258 -13.46 -11.56 7.36
CA TYR A 258 -14.67 -11.42 6.56
C TYR A 258 -14.42 -10.50 5.37
N HIS A 259 -15.14 -10.75 4.29
CA HIS A 259 -15.26 -9.84 3.15
C HIS A 259 -16.35 -8.80 3.43
N LEU A 260 -16.06 -7.55 3.11
CA LEU A 260 -17.00 -6.42 3.22
C LEU A 260 -16.88 -5.56 1.97
N ASP A 261 -17.99 -5.41 1.25
CA ASP A 261 -18.02 -4.61 0.03
C ASP A 261 -19.23 -3.69 -0.08
N LEU A 262 -18.97 -2.41 0.14
CA LEU A 262 -19.98 -1.35 0.06
C LEU A 262 -20.42 -1.08 -1.39
N THR A 263 -19.56 -1.36 -2.37
CA THR A 263 -19.83 -1.06 -3.79
C THR A 263 -20.93 -1.96 -4.30
N TRP A 264 -20.85 -3.25 -3.97
CA TRP A 264 -21.86 -4.23 -4.37
C TRP A 264 -23.08 -4.26 -3.46
N ASP A 265 -22.97 -3.73 -2.23
CA ASP A 265 -24.11 -3.46 -1.36
C ASP A 265 -24.85 -2.13 -1.69
N ASP A 266 -24.33 -1.33 -2.64
CA ASP A 266 -24.94 -0.13 -3.27
C ASP A 266 -25.28 -0.38 -4.76
N PRO A 267 -26.19 -1.32 -5.07
CA PRO A 267 -26.49 -1.67 -6.45
C PRO A 267 -27.21 -0.55 -7.16
N VAL A 268 -26.75 -0.20 -8.37
CA VAL A 268 -27.44 0.81 -9.17
C VAL A 268 -28.54 0.19 -10.01
N VAL A 269 -29.79 0.51 -9.67
CA VAL A 269 -31.00 -0.01 -10.32
C VAL A 269 -31.60 0.98 -11.31
N GLU A 270 -32.54 0.51 -12.13
CA GLU A 270 -33.33 1.34 -13.05
C GLU A 270 -34.83 1.18 -12.74
N PRO A 271 -35.57 2.26 -12.40
CA PRO A 271 -35.13 3.68 -12.35
C PRO A 271 -34.09 3.94 -11.25
N ASP A 272 -33.36 5.07 -11.35
CA ASP A 272 -32.34 5.50 -10.36
C ASP A 272 -32.98 5.69 -8.96
N GLU A 273 -32.97 4.60 -8.19
CA GLU A 273 -33.45 4.53 -6.81
C GLU A 273 -32.29 4.10 -5.92
N ASP A 274 -32.13 4.77 -4.77
CA ASP A 274 -31.11 4.42 -3.80
C ASP A 274 -31.51 3.10 -3.13
N LEU A 275 -30.67 2.06 -3.26
CA LEU A 275 -30.90 0.73 -2.72
C LEU A 275 -29.70 0.32 -1.85
N LEU A 276 -30.01 -0.20 -0.67
CA LEU A 276 -29.05 -0.75 0.28
C LEU A 276 -29.35 -2.23 0.46
N ILE A 277 -28.40 -3.08 0.11
CA ILE A 277 -28.45 -4.52 0.39
C ILE A 277 -27.32 -4.93 1.35
N TYR A 278 -27.22 -6.23 1.63
CA TYR A 278 -26.26 -6.79 2.60
C TYR A 278 -25.67 -8.11 2.09
N ASP A 279 -25.64 -8.28 0.77
CA ASP A 279 -25.18 -9.52 0.13
C ASP A 279 -23.68 -9.71 0.35
N PHE A 280 -22.92 -8.62 0.48
CA PHE A 280 -21.48 -8.60 0.73
C PHE A 280 -21.09 -7.99 2.08
N PHE A 281 -22.03 -7.94 3.03
CA PHE A 281 -21.79 -7.36 4.36
C PHE A 281 -21.21 -8.39 5.35
N LEU A 282 -19.89 -8.32 5.59
CA LEU A 282 -19.17 -9.17 6.56
C LEU A 282 -19.45 -10.67 6.36
N ILE A 283 -19.29 -11.13 5.13
CA ILE A 283 -19.46 -12.54 4.72
C ILE A 283 -18.14 -13.30 4.78
N THR A 284 -18.20 -14.60 5.02
CA THR A 284 -17.03 -15.49 4.99
C THR A 284 -16.54 -15.73 3.57
N THR A 285 -15.30 -16.19 3.40
CA THR A 285 -14.77 -16.59 2.09
C THR A 285 -15.63 -17.66 1.41
N GLN A 286 -16.17 -18.60 2.19
CA GLN A 286 -17.05 -19.64 1.66
C GLN A 286 -18.39 -19.08 1.16
N GLU A 287 -18.95 -18.09 1.84
CA GLU A 287 -20.17 -17.40 1.40
C GLU A 287 -19.91 -16.59 0.12
N LEU A 288 -18.79 -15.86 0.08
CA LEU A 288 -18.37 -15.12 -1.11
C LEU A 288 -18.24 -16.04 -2.33
N GLU A 289 -17.51 -17.15 -2.19
CA GLU A 289 -17.30 -18.12 -3.27
C GLU A 289 -18.59 -18.79 -3.76
N ASN A 290 -19.62 -18.87 -2.91
CA ASN A 290 -20.93 -19.39 -3.31
C ASN A 290 -21.80 -18.33 -3.99
N LEU A 291 -21.59 -17.05 -3.66
CA LEU A 291 -22.38 -15.92 -4.14
C LEU A 291 -21.84 -15.38 -5.46
N ASP A 292 -20.53 -15.15 -5.54
CA ASP A 292 -19.86 -14.61 -6.71
C ASP A 292 -18.40 -15.07 -6.82
N THR A 293 -18.08 -15.72 -7.92
CA THR A 293 -16.71 -16.16 -8.25
C THR A 293 -16.07 -15.36 -9.38
N TYR A 294 -16.78 -14.38 -9.95
CA TYR A 294 -16.33 -13.63 -11.11
C TYR A 294 -15.81 -12.25 -10.72
N GLU A 295 -16.64 -11.41 -10.08
CA GLU A 295 -16.27 -10.02 -9.76
C GLU A 295 -15.40 -9.95 -8.50
N HIS A 296 -15.51 -10.95 -7.63
CA HIS A 296 -14.75 -11.10 -6.39
C HIS A 296 -13.67 -12.18 -6.43
N ASN A 297 -13.15 -12.54 -7.61
CA ASN A 297 -11.94 -13.36 -7.67
C ASN A 297 -10.74 -12.57 -7.14
N TYR A 298 -9.80 -13.21 -6.45
CA TYR A 298 -8.58 -12.56 -5.96
C TYR A 298 -7.44 -13.55 -5.78
N ASP A 299 -6.22 -13.04 -5.71
CA ASP A 299 -5.03 -13.85 -5.46
C ASP A 299 -4.96 -14.27 -3.98
N LYS A 300 -5.26 -15.54 -3.71
CA LYS A 300 -5.20 -16.13 -2.37
C LYS A 300 -3.77 -16.23 -1.82
N THR A 301 -2.75 -16.18 -2.67
CA THR A 301 -1.34 -16.13 -2.21
C THR A 301 -0.97 -14.77 -1.63
N VAL A 302 -1.74 -13.73 -2.00
CA VAL A 302 -1.58 -12.37 -1.48
C VAL A 302 -2.49 -12.15 -0.27
N TYR A 303 -3.77 -12.50 -0.41
CA TYR A 303 -4.83 -12.09 0.51
C TYR A 303 -5.49 -13.22 1.30
N GLY A 304 -4.96 -14.45 1.21
CA GLY A 304 -5.58 -15.63 1.81
C GLY A 304 -5.69 -15.57 3.34
N PHE A 305 -6.85 -15.99 3.84
CA PHE A 305 -7.16 -16.26 5.24
C PHE A 305 -8.17 -17.40 5.37
#